data_AF-A0A6A7LYQ0-F1
#
_entry.id   AF-A0A6A7LYQ0-F1
#
_cell.length_a   1.000
_cell.length_b   1.000
_cell.length_c   1.000
_cell.angle_alpha   90.00
_cell.angle_beta   90.00
_cell.angle_gamma   90.00
#
_symmetry.space_group_name_H-M   'P 1'
#
loop_
_entity.id
_entity.type
_entity.pdbx_description
1 polymer ?
#
loop_
_entity_poly.entity_id
_entity_poly.type
_entity_poly.pdbx_seq_one_letter_code
_entity_poly.pdbx_strand_id
1 'polypeptide(L)'
;MRRADRLFDVIQVLRTAKKPVTAATLAEELEVTVRTIYRDVATLQARRVPIEGAPGLGYVLRKGFDLPPLMFTIDEIEAIAVGARMIQRVRDSELQHAAARVLDKVTVVLPESLRVHVADAPVYVSRGDAAQPKVDMAQMRAAIRDRRKLRVAYVDEKGHRTRRTIWPLAMAYYVDVSLVGAWCELRKDLRNFRVERITSSHMLAARFQDHNGRLLAQWLAQPKERPPSRV
;
A
#
# COMPACT_ATOMS: atom_id res chain seq x y z
N MET A 1 7.50 -26.94 20.15
CA MET A 1 7.58 -25.59 19.53
C MET A 1 9.04 -25.13 19.43
N ARG A 2 9.46 -24.57 18.29
CA ARG A 2 10.83 -24.01 18.15
C ARG A 2 10.96 -22.75 19.00
N ARG A 3 12.16 -22.46 19.50
CA ARG A 3 12.38 -21.32 20.40
C ARG A 3 12.11 -19.98 19.74
N ALA A 4 12.41 -19.84 18.45
CA ALA A 4 12.16 -18.61 17.70
C ALA A 4 10.66 -18.30 17.60
N ASP A 5 9.86 -19.30 17.23
CA ASP A 5 8.39 -19.20 17.16
C ASP A 5 7.80 -18.79 18.52
N ARG A 6 8.25 -19.44 19.60
CA ARG A 6 7.78 -19.10 20.96
C ARG A 6 8.13 -17.67 21.38
N LEU A 7 9.33 -17.20 21.07
CA LEU A 7 9.73 -15.82 21.37
C LEU A 7 8.86 -14.80 20.62
N PHE A 8 8.50 -15.12 19.37
CA PHE A 8 7.57 -14.32 18.58
C PHE A 8 6.17 -14.33 19.22
N ASP A 9 5.66 -15.48 19.60
CA ASP A 9 4.32 -15.61 20.20
C ASP A 9 4.21 -14.86 21.54
N VAL A 10 5.26 -14.89 22.39
CA VAL A 10 5.33 -14.05 23.61
C VAL A 10 5.17 -12.57 23.28
N ILE A 11 5.82 -12.07 22.23
CA ILE A 11 5.67 -10.68 21.78
C ILE A 11 4.24 -10.41 21.29
N GLN A 12 3.63 -11.35 20.55
CA GLN A 12 2.27 -11.19 20.03
C GLN A 12 1.25 -11.06 21.16
N VAL A 13 1.32 -11.93 22.18
CA VAL A 13 0.42 -11.89 23.34
C VAL A 13 0.57 -10.57 24.10
N LEU A 14 1.80 -10.13 24.38
CA LEU A 14 2.05 -8.87 25.09
C LEU A 14 1.61 -7.63 24.28
N ARG A 15 1.60 -7.72 22.95
CA ARG A 15 1.18 -6.63 22.06
C ARG A 15 -0.33 -6.44 22.02
N THR A 16 -1.11 -7.52 22.06
CA THR A 16 -2.59 -7.45 22.04
C THR A 16 -3.19 -7.24 23.42
N ALA A 17 -2.42 -7.51 24.48
CA ALA A 17 -2.87 -7.35 25.85
C ALA A 17 -3.17 -5.89 26.23
N LYS A 18 -4.38 -5.65 26.75
CA LYS A 18 -4.81 -4.33 27.27
C LYS A 18 -4.34 -4.07 28.71
N LYS A 19 -3.86 -5.11 29.39
CA LYS A 19 -3.42 -5.13 30.80
C LYS A 19 -2.12 -5.94 30.91
N PRO A 20 -1.32 -5.76 31.96
CA PRO A 20 -0.16 -6.61 32.22
C PRO A 20 -0.51 -8.09 32.21
N VAL A 21 0.28 -8.90 31.51
CA VAL A 21 0.09 -10.35 31.38
C VAL A 21 1.08 -11.08 32.27
N THR A 22 0.61 -12.00 33.10
CA THR A 22 1.50 -12.75 33.99
C THR A 22 2.31 -13.82 33.25
N ALA A 23 3.44 -14.22 33.82
CA ALA A 23 4.21 -15.34 33.30
C ALA A 23 3.42 -16.67 33.32
N ALA A 24 2.49 -16.82 34.26
CA ALA A 24 1.61 -17.98 34.34
C ALA A 24 0.61 -18.03 33.18
N THR A 25 -0.01 -16.88 32.85
CA THR A 25 -0.92 -16.76 31.70
C THR A 25 -0.21 -17.05 30.38
N LEU A 26 0.99 -16.49 30.18
CA LEU A 26 1.81 -16.78 29.00
C LEU A 26 2.24 -18.24 28.91
N ALA A 27 2.51 -18.87 30.06
CA ALA A 27 2.92 -20.27 30.13
C ALA A 27 1.76 -21.22 29.77
N GLU A 28 0.56 -20.91 30.26
CA GLU A 28 -0.67 -21.64 29.95
C GLU A 28 -1.03 -21.51 28.46
N GLU A 29 -1.03 -20.29 27.91
CA GLU A 29 -1.39 -20.03 26.50
C GLU A 29 -0.40 -20.65 25.51
N LEU A 30 0.89 -20.69 25.85
CA LEU A 30 1.95 -21.20 24.98
C LEU A 30 2.34 -22.66 25.30
N GLU A 31 1.61 -23.31 26.22
CA GLU A 31 1.84 -24.70 26.66
C GLU A 31 3.29 -24.98 27.08
N VAL A 32 3.87 -24.06 27.85
CA VAL A 32 5.24 -24.17 28.39
C VAL A 32 5.28 -23.90 29.89
N THR A 33 6.44 -24.12 30.51
CA THR A 33 6.61 -23.79 31.93
C THR A 33 6.79 -22.29 32.16
N VAL A 34 6.37 -21.81 33.33
CA VAL A 34 6.62 -20.42 33.79
C VAL A 34 8.10 -20.08 33.77
N ARG A 35 8.98 -21.03 34.12
CA ARG A 35 10.43 -20.87 34.07
C ARG A 35 10.93 -20.60 32.64
N THR A 36 10.31 -21.24 31.64
CA THR A 36 10.60 -21.00 30.22
C THR A 36 10.24 -19.56 29.83
N ILE A 37 9.06 -19.08 30.23
CA ILE A 37 8.63 -17.70 29.97
C ILE A 37 9.59 -16.69 30.60
N TYR A 38 9.99 -16.88 31.86
CA TYR A 38 10.97 -15.98 32.50
C TYR A 38 12.28 -15.89 31.71
N ARG A 39 12.81 -17.03 31.26
CA ARG A 39 14.05 -17.06 30.47
C ARG A 39 13.88 -16.40 29.11
N ASP A 40 12.74 -16.60 28.46
CA ASP A 40 12.46 -16.06 27.14
C ASP A 40 12.21 -14.54 27.21
N VAL A 41 11.46 -14.05 28.19
CA VAL A 41 11.30 -12.60 28.45
C VAL A 41 12.66 -11.95 28.77
N ALA A 42 13.48 -12.56 29.62
CA ALA A 42 14.83 -12.07 29.90
C ALA A 42 15.70 -12.03 28.62
N THR A 43 15.55 -13.01 27.74
CA THR A 43 16.24 -13.04 26.43
C THR A 43 15.76 -11.89 25.53
N LEU A 44 14.47 -11.59 25.52
CA LEU A 44 13.89 -10.48 24.75
C LEU A 44 14.34 -9.12 25.30
N GLN A 45 14.35 -8.93 26.62
CA GLN A 45 14.84 -7.73 27.28
C GLN A 45 16.34 -7.51 27.01
N ALA A 46 17.15 -8.55 27.08
CA ALA A 46 18.58 -8.49 26.72
C ALA A 46 18.80 -8.09 25.26
N ARG A 47 17.83 -8.40 24.38
CA ARG A 47 17.80 -7.98 22.97
C ARG A 47 17.11 -6.63 22.75
N ARG A 48 16.91 -5.84 23.81
CA ARG A 48 16.32 -4.49 23.79
C ARG A 48 14.86 -4.43 23.32
N VAL A 49 14.13 -5.54 23.38
CA VAL A 49 12.67 -5.48 23.26
C VAL A 49 12.12 -4.79 24.52
N PRO A 50 11.30 -3.73 24.41
CA PRO A 50 10.90 -2.90 25.55
C PRO A 50 9.75 -3.56 26.33
N ILE A 51 10.04 -4.73 26.89
CA ILE A 51 9.15 -5.42 27.82
C ILE A 51 9.46 -4.89 29.22
N GLU A 52 8.48 -4.20 29.80
CA GLU A 52 8.52 -3.75 31.18
C GLU A 52 7.78 -4.76 32.07
N GLY A 53 8.24 -4.90 33.31
CA GLY A 53 7.67 -5.84 34.27
C GLY A 53 8.70 -6.80 34.86
N ALA A 54 8.29 -7.52 35.90
CA ALA A 54 9.12 -8.42 36.66
C ALA A 54 8.31 -9.63 37.13
N PRO A 55 8.99 -10.72 37.56
CA PRO A 55 8.31 -11.87 38.16
C PRO A 55 7.28 -11.45 39.21
N GLY A 56 6.06 -11.98 39.10
CA GLY A 56 4.94 -11.69 40.01
C GLY A 56 4.16 -10.40 39.72
N LEU A 57 4.70 -9.45 38.94
CA LEU A 57 4.01 -8.19 38.58
C LEU A 57 3.33 -8.26 37.20
N GLY A 58 3.73 -9.23 36.37
CA GLY A 58 3.31 -9.34 34.98
C GLY A 58 4.15 -8.47 34.05
N TYR A 59 3.92 -8.63 32.75
CA TYR A 59 4.69 -8.01 31.69
C TYR A 59 3.79 -7.16 30.79
N VAL A 60 4.32 -6.04 30.35
CA VAL A 60 3.72 -5.17 29.34
C VAL A 60 4.75 -4.82 28.29
N LEU A 61 4.31 -4.72 27.05
CA LEU A 61 5.11 -4.11 25.99
C LEU A 61 4.86 -2.59 26.03
N ARG A 62 5.91 -1.78 26.17
CA ARG A 62 5.77 -0.31 26.23
C ARG A 62 5.06 0.21 24.98
N LYS A 63 4.00 1.03 25.17
CA LYS A 63 3.26 1.69 24.08
C LYS A 63 4.18 2.66 23.32
N GLY A 64 4.09 2.68 22.00
CA GLY A 64 4.97 3.49 21.13
C GLY A 64 6.17 2.73 20.55
N PHE A 65 6.28 1.42 20.82
CA PHE A 65 7.10 0.52 20.01
C PHE A 65 6.28 0.10 18.77
N ASP A 66 6.15 1.04 17.83
CA ASP A 66 5.42 0.84 16.59
C ASP A 66 6.27 0.08 15.57
N LEU A 67 5.65 -0.99 15.06
CA LEU A 67 6.17 -2.05 14.18
C LEU A 67 7.31 -2.91 14.77
N PRO A 68 7.21 -4.26 14.68
CA PRO A 68 8.43 -5.08 14.73
C PRO A 68 9.42 -4.52 13.69
N PRO A 69 10.75 -4.60 13.87
CA PRO A 69 11.65 -4.39 12.76
C PRO A 69 11.17 -5.31 11.65
N LEU A 70 10.69 -4.74 10.55
CA LEU A 70 10.34 -5.50 9.36
C LEU A 70 11.64 -6.20 8.96
N MET A 71 11.65 -7.52 9.11
CA MET A 71 12.81 -8.35 8.78
C MET A 71 12.85 -8.47 7.27
N PHE A 72 13.32 -7.41 6.61
CA PHE A 72 13.49 -7.43 5.18
C PHE A 72 14.76 -8.18 4.80
N THR A 73 14.65 -9.04 3.79
CA THR A 73 15.83 -9.52 3.06
C THR A 73 16.39 -8.40 2.18
N ILE A 74 17.61 -8.59 1.69
CA ILE A 74 18.20 -7.67 0.70
C ILE A 74 17.29 -7.56 -0.53
N ASP A 75 16.83 -8.70 -1.06
CA ASP A 75 15.94 -8.76 -2.22
C ASP A 75 14.62 -8.00 -2.01
N GLU A 76 14.04 -8.08 -0.80
CA GLU A 76 12.81 -7.36 -0.49
C GLU A 76 13.03 -5.83 -0.43
N ILE A 77 14.18 -5.38 0.08
CA ILE A 77 14.54 -3.96 0.07
C ILE A 77 14.80 -3.46 -1.34
N GLU A 78 15.52 -4.24 -2.15
CA GLU A 78 15.76 -3.90 -3.55
C GLU A 78 14.44 -3.83 -4.33
N ALA A 79 13.51 -4.77 -4.10
CA ALA A 79 12.18 -4.74 -4.72
C ALA A 79 11.38 -3.48 -4.33
N ILE A 80 11.44 -3.06 -3.06
CA ILE A 80 10.79 -1.83 -2.60
C ILE A 80 11.44 -0.60 -3.25
N ALA A 81 12.78 -0.53 -3.27
CA ALA A 81 13.53 0.57 -3.87
C ALA A 81 13.23 0.70 -5.36
N VAL A 82 13.28 -0.41 -6.10
CA VAL A 82 12.93 -0.49 -7.53
C VAL A 82 11.49 -0.05 -7.75
N GLY A 83 10.53 -0.62 -7.00
CA GLY A 83 9.11 -0.31 -7.15
C GLY A 83 8.79 1.17 -6.90
N ALA A 84 9.34 1.75 -5.83
CA ALA A 84 9.16 3.17 -5.53
C ALA A 84 9.79 4.08 -6.58
N ARG A 85 10.95 3.71 -7.15
CA ARG A 85 11.57 4.44 -8.27
C ARG A 85 10.75 4.29 -9.56
N MET A 86 10.16 3.11 -9.83
CA MET A 86 9.28 2.90 -10.98
C MET A 86 8.02 3.79 -10.94
N ILE A 87 7.52 4.14 -9.75
CA ILE A 87 6.41 5.09 -9.61
C ILE A 87 6.77 6.47 -10.19
N GLN A 88 8.05 6.86 -10.23
CA GLN A 88 8.48 8.12 -10.85
C GLN A 88 8.18 8.20 -12.36
N ARG A 89 7.93 7.05 -13.01
CA ARG A 89 7.49 6.99 -14.42
C ARG A 89 6.05 7.42 -14.61
N VAL A 90 5.23 7.29 -13.57
CA VAL A 90 3.81 7.61 -13.60
C VAL A 90 3.62 9.11 -13.45
N ARG A 91 2.76 9.72 -14.26
CA ARG A 91 2.44 11.16 -14.19
C ARG A 91 1.40 11.48 -13.11
N ASP A 92 1.65 11.05 -11.88
CA ASP A 92 0.84 11.35 -10.68
C ASP A 92 1.78 11.87 -9.59
N SER A 93 1.92 13.20 -9.51
CA SER A 93 2.87 13.87 -8.60
C SER A 93 2.65 13.50 -7.13
N GLU A 94 1.39 13.38 -6.71
CA GLU A 94 1.06 13.00 -5.34
C GLU A 94 1.50 11.56 -5.03
N LEU A 95 1.37 10.65 -6.00
CA LEU A 95 1.88 9.29 -5.85
C LEU A 95 3.41 9.23 -5.90
N GLN A 96 4.06 10.04 -6.75
CA GLN A 96 5.52 10.19 -6.80
C GLN A 96 6.09 10.68 -5.47
N HIS A 97 5.50 11.72 -4.88
CA HIS A 97 5.89 12.22 -3.56
C HIS A 97 5.61 11.18 -2.45
N ALA A 98 4.49 10.45 -2.55
CA ALA A 98 4.19 9.38 -1.60
C ALA A 98 5.25 8.25 -1.66
N ALA A 99 5.70 7.88 -2.85
CA ALA A 99 6.75 6.88 -3.04
C ALA A 99 8.09 7.33 -2.42
N ALA A 100 8.49 8.59 -2.62
CA ALA A 100 9.67 9.15 -1.97
C ALA A 100 9.57 9.08 -0.44
N ARG A 101 8.44 9.53 0.14
CA ARG A 101 8.21 9.46 1.60
C ARG A 101 8.20 8.03 2.13
N VAL A 102 7.79 7.04 1.34
CA VAL A 102 7.88 5.62 1.73
C VAL A 102 9.34 5.20 1.83
N LEU A 103 10.19 5.56 0.87
CA LEU A 103 11.62 5.26 0.93
C LEU A 103 12.30 5.93 2.12
N ASP A 104 11.96 7.18 2.43
CA ASP A 104 12.47 7.86 3.62
C ASP A 104 12.11 7.09 4.90
N LYS A 105 10.83 6.72 5.05
CA LYS A 105 10.34 5.95 6.21
C LYS A 105 10.98 4.58 6.33
N VAL A 106 11.15 3.87 5.21
CA VAL A 106 11.82 2.56 5.16
C VAL A 106 13.29 2.71 5.58
N THR A 107 13.98 3.74 5.08
CA THR A 107 15.40 3.98 5.41
C THR A 107 15.61 4.23 6.90
N VAL A 108 14.70 4.97 7.55
CA VAL A 108 14.77 5.27 9.00
C VAL A 108 14.70 4.01 9.86
N VAL A 109 13.91 3.01 9.45
CA VAL A 109 13.71 1.78 10.25
C VAL A 109 14.70 0.66 9.91
N LEU A 110 15.51 0.82 8.85
CA LEU A 110 16.47 -0.20 8.43
C LEU A 110 17.78 -0.17 9.23
N PRO A 111 18.39 -1.35 9.50
CA PRO A 111 19.77 -1.46 9.93
C PRO A 111 20.71 -0.79 8.92
N GLU A 112 21.83 -0.23 9.40
CA GLU A 112 22.81 0.48 8.57
C GLU A 112 23.24 -0.32 7.34
N SER A 113 23.48 -1.62 7.50
CA SER A 113 23.91 -2.53 6.43
C SER A 113 22.91 -2.64 5.27
N LEU A 114 21.62 -2.36 5.50
CA LEU A 114 20.59 -2.44 4.46
C LEU A 114 20.27 -1.09 3.81
N ARG A 115 20.71 0.04 4.39
CA ARG A 115 20.43 1.38 3.86
C ARG A 115 21.06 1.62 2.49
N VAL A 116 22.24 1.04 2.26
CA VAL A 116 22.94 1.10 0.96
C VAL A 116 22.07 0.51 -0.17
N HIS A 117 21.28 -0.53 0.11
CA HIS A 117 20.39 -1.14 -0.87
C HIS A 117 19.15 -0.30 -1.20
N VAL A 118 18.86 0.76 -0.42
CA VAL A 118 17.81 1.74 -0.73
C VAL A 118 18.38 2.94 -1.50
N ALA A 119 19.48 3.51 -0.98
CA ALA A 119 20.10 4.71 -1.53
C ALA A 119 20.83 4.44 -2.85
N ASP A 120 21.65 3.38 -2.88
CA ASP A 120 22.57 3.08 -3.97
C ASP A 120 22.13 1.87 -4.80
N ALA A 121 20.84 1.49 -4.73
CA ALA A 121 20.29 0.48 -5.62
C ALA A 121 20.72 0.80 -7.07
N PRO A 122 21.49 -0.08 -7.75
CA PRO A 122 22.11 0.20 -9.05
C PRO A 122 21.07 0.10 -10.17
N VAL A 123 20.05 0.94 -10.09
CA VAL A 123 18.83 0.85 -10.89
C VAL A 123 18.60 2.20 -11.55
N TYR A 124 18.69 2.18 -12.87
CA TYR A 124 18.22 3.26 -13.72
C TYR A 124 16.73 3.06 -14.02
N VAL A 125 15.93 4.10 -13.78
CA VAL A 125 14.52 4.13 -14.18
C VAL A 125 14.36 5.23 -15.22
N SER A 126 13.92 4.86 -16.43
CA SER A 126 13.69 5.84 -17.49
C SER A 126 12.62 6.85 -17.08
N ARG A 127 12.73 8.07 -17.58
CA ARG A 127 11.60 9.01 -17.52
C ARG A 127 10.50 8.43 -18.42
N GLY A 128 9.29 8.27 -17.90
CA GLY A 128 8.16 7.77 -18.69
C GLY A 128 7.71 8.80 -19.73
N ASP A 129 7.28 8.35 -20.90
CA ASP A 129 6.83 9.22 -22.01
C ASP A 129 5.35 9.59 -21.95
N ALA A 130 4.66 9.17 -20.88
CA ALA A 130 3.25 9.50 -20.68
C ALA A 130 3.03 11.01 -20.65
N ALA A 131 2.05 11.48 -21.41
CA ALA A 131 1.63 12.88 -21.42
C ALA A 131 1.16 13.31 -20.03
N GLN A 132 1.44 14.56 -19.66
CA GLN A 132 0.97 15.13 -18.39
C GLN A 132 -0.56 15.17 -18.36
N PRO A 133 -1.21 14.56 -17.35
CA PRO A 133 -2.65 14.70 -17.15
C PRO A 133 -3.04 16.17 -16.95
N LYS A 134 -4.19 16.56 -17.51
CA LYS A 134 -4.81 17.87 -17.28
C LYS A 134 -5.74 17.89 -16.06
N VAL A 135 -5.88 16.75 -15.40
CA VAL A 135 -6.79 16.53 -14.27
C VAL A 135 -6.02 16.10 -13.04
N ASP A 136 -6.60 16.37 -11.87
CA ASP A 136 -6.05 15.97 -10.59
C ASP A 136 -6.19 14.45 -10.39
N MET A 137 -5.06 13.76 -10.46
CA MET A 137 -4.96 12.31 -10.25
C MET A 137 -5.30 11.89 -8.82
N ALA A 138 -5.00 12.73 -7.84
CA ALA A 138 -5.34 12.46 -6.45
C ALA A 138 -6.86 12.55 -6.23
N GLN A 139 -7.53 13.52 -6.87
CA GLN A 139 -9.00 13.59 -6.88
C GLN A 139 -9.61 12.34 -7.53
N MET A 140 -9.03 11.83 -8.63
CA MET A 140 -9.49 10.61 -9.28
C MET A 140 -9.37 9.40 -8.35
N ARG A 141 -8.22 9.23 -7.68
CA ARG A 141 -8.00 8.17 -6.69
C ARG A 141 -8.93 8.30 -5.48
N ALA A 142 -9.22 9.52 -5.02
CA ALA A 142 -10.18 9.77 -3.97
C ALA A 142 -11.61 9.37 -4.39
N ALA A 143 -12.02 9.71 -5.61
CA ALA A 143 -13.33 9.30 -6.13
C ALA A 143 -13.51 7.78 -6.18
N ILE A 144 -12.44 7.04 -6.53
CA ILE A 144 -12.43 5.57 -6.49
C ILE A 144 -12.60 5.06 -5.06
N ARG A 145 -11.75 5.52 -4.12
CA ARG A 145 -11.82 5.11 -2.71
C ARG A 145 -13.19 5.38 -2.08
N ASP A 146 -13.76 6.55 -2.37
CA ASP A 146 -15.04 6.98 -1.80
C ASP A 146 -16.26 6.52 -2.60
N ARG A 147 -16.06 5.78 -3.70
CA ARG A 147 -17.13 5.35 -4.63
C ARG A 147 -17.99 6.50 -5.12
N ARG A 148 -17.37 7.64 -5.41
CA ARG A 148 -18.02 8.87 -5.88
C ARG A 148 -18.03 8.89 -7.41
N LYS A 149 -19.15 9.31 -8.00
CA LYS A 149 -19.24 9.48 -9.45
C LYS A 149 -18.40 10.68 -9.90
N LEU A 150 -17.82 10.58 -11.08
CA LEU A 150 -17.11 11.68 -11.73
C LEU A 150 -17.88 12.15 -12.96
N ARG A 151 -18.00 13.46 -13.13
CA ARG A 151 -18.36 14.06 -14.41
C ARG A 151 -17.09 14.47 -15.13
N VAL A 152 -16.86 13.91 -16.31
CA VAL A 152 -15.65 14.13 -17.11
C VAL A 152 -15.99 14.74 -18.46
N ALA A 153 -15.17 15.69 -18.91
CA ALA A 153 -15.10 16.11 -20.31
C ALA A 153 -13.98 15.32 -20.98
N TYR A 154 -14.31 14.58 -22.04
CA TYR A 154 -13.40 13.63 -22.68
C TYR A 154 -13.33 13.86 -24.19
N VAL A 155 -12.12 13.80 -24.73
CA VAL A 155 -11.85 13.88 -26.17
C VAL A 155 -11.42 12.51 -26.65
N ASP A 156 -12.16 11.92 -27.59
CA ASP A 156 -11.79 10.63 -28.15
C ASP A 156 -10.65 10.73 -29.19
N GLU A 157 -10.28 9.59 -29.76
CA GLU A 157 -9.19 9.49 -30.76
C GLU A 157 -9.43 10.22 -32.06
N LYS A 158 -10.70 10.48 -32.37
CA LYS A 158 -11.16 11.19 -33.56
C LYS A 158 -11.40 12.68 -33.27
N GLY A 159 -11.09 13.13 -32.05
CA GLY A 159 -11.29 14.52 -31.62
C GLY A 159 -12.69 14.84 -31.11
N HIS A 160 -13.60 13.87 -31.02
CA HIS A 160 -14.95 14.14 -30.55
C HIS A 160 -14.97 14.43 -29.06
N ARG A 161 -15.56 15.57 -28.71
CA ARG A 161 -15.74 15.99 -27.32
C ARG A 161 -17.04 15.44 -26.77
N THR A 162 -16.98 14.82 -25.61
CA THR A 162 -18.15 14.30 -24.90
C THR A 162 -18.10 14.68 -23.43
N ARG A 163 -19.26 14.89 -22.81
CA ARG A 163 -19.40 14.99 -21.35
C ARG A 163 -20.06 13.71 -20.85
N ARG A 164 -19.47 13.08 -19.83
CA ARG A 164 -19.92 11.77 -19.35
C ARG A 164 -19.90 11.73 -17.83
N THR A 165 -20.90 11.09 -17.24
CA THR A 165 -20.83 10.63 -15.86
C THR A 165 -20.27 9.22 -15.86
N ILE A 166 -19.20 9.01 -15.09
CA ILE A 166 -18.52 7.72 -14.96
C ILE A 166 -18.46 7.30 -13.50
N TRP A 167 -18.47 5.99 -13.26
CA TRP A 167 -18.23 5.40 -11.95
C TRP A 167 -16.80 4.86 -11.96
N PRO A 168 -15.82 5.61 -11.45
CA PRO A 168 -14.42 5.21 -11.51
C PRO A 168 -14.19 4.00 -10.59
N LEU A 169 -13.65 2.92 -11.13
CA LEU A 169 -13.46 1.65 -10.42
C LEU A 169 -11.99 1.42 -10.05
N ALA A 170 -11.06 1.75 -10.96
CA ALA A 170 -9.64 1.54 -10.76
C ALA A 170 -8.80 2.49 -11.62
N MET A 171 -7.60 2.80 -11.13
CA MET A 171 -6.53 3.35 -11.96
C MET A 171 -5.72 2.19 -12.54
N ALA A 172 -5.38 2.27 -13.82
CA ALA A 172 -4.44 1.37 -14.47
C ALA A 172 -3.23 2.17 -14.95
N TYR A 173 -2.03 1.78 -14.51
CA TYR A 173 -0.79 2.44 -14.88
C TYR A 173 -0.02 1.56 -15.85
N TYR A 174 0.01 1.98 -17.12
CA TYR A 174 0.91 1.44 -18.13
C TYR A 174 2.15 2.33 -18.22
N VAL A 175 3.19 1.83 -18.87
CA VAL A 175 4.46 2.55 -19.04
C VAL A 175 4.26 3.95 -19.66
N ASP A 176 3.40 4.04 -20.67
CA ASP A 176 3.25 5.24 -21.51
C ASP A 176 1.90 5.94 -21.31
N VAL A 177 1.02 5.38 -20.48
CA VAL A 177 -0.35 5.90 -20.34
C VAL A 177 -0.97 5.51 -19.00
N SER A 178 -1.72 6.44 -18.43
CA SER A 178 -2.60 6.16 -17.28
C SER A 178 -4.04 6.06 -17.76
N LEU A 179 -4.74 5.00 -17.35
CA LEU A 179 -6.17 4.81 -17.63
C LEU A 179 -6.97 4.88 -16.33
N VAL A 180 -8.20 5.36 -16.44
CA VAL A 180 -9.25 5.08 -15.44
C VAL A 180 -10.24 4.09 -16.03
N GLY A 181 -10.33 2.92 -15.39
CA GLY A 181 -11.36 1.93 -15.67
C GLY A 181 -12.65 2.33 -14.97
N ALA A 182 -13.75 2.43 -15.71
CA ALA A 182 -15.00 2.96 -15.17
C ALA A 182 -16.24 2.41 -15.88
N TRP A 183 -17.36 2.34 -15.16
CA TRP A 183 -18.69 2.20 -15.78
C TRP A 183 -19.15 3.55 -16.33
N CYS A 184 -19.53 3.60 -17.61
CA CYS A 184 -19.93 4.82 -18.29
C CYS A 184 -21.45 4.89 -18.42
N GLU A 185 -22.13 5.80 -17.70
CA GLU A 185 -23.61 5.88 -17.74
C GLU A 185 -24.16 6.15 -19.14
N LEU A 186 -23.46 6.96 -19.95
CA LEU A 186 -23.86 7.27 -21.31
C LEU A 186 -23.87 6.03 -22.23
N ARG A 187 -22.97 5.08 -22.00
CA ARG A 187 -22.80 3.88 -22.84
C ARG A 187 -23.35 2.62 -22.17
N LYS A 188 -23.70 2.70 -20.88
CA LYS A 188 -24.14 1.59 -20.03
C LYS A 188 -23.20 0.39 -20.11
N ASP A 189 -21.89 0.67 -20.04
CA ASP A 189 -20.85 -0.34 -20.22
C ASP A 189 -19.55 0.07 -19.53
N LEU A 190 -18.68 -0.92 -19.25
CA LEU A 190 -17.33 -0.75 -18.74
C LEU A 190 -16.40 -0.22 -19.83
N ARG A 191 -15.65 0.83 -19.52
CA ARG A 191 -14.69 1.45 -20.45
C ARG A 191 -13.43 1.91 -19.75
N ASN A 192 -12.35 1.96 -20.53
CA ASN A 192 -11.09 2.59 -20.15
C ASN A 192 -11.04 4.00 -20.74
N PHE A 193 -10.76 4.98 -19.90
CA PHE A 193 -10.54 6.36 -20.31
C PHE A 193 -9.07 6.70 -20.14
N ARG A 194 -8.42 7.14 -21.23
CA ARG A 194 -7.06 7.68 -21.15
C ARG A 194 -7.09 8.99 -20.38
N VAL A 195 -6.36 9.08 -19.28
CA VAL A 195 -6.43 10.23 -18.38
C VAL A 195 -5.97 11.51 -19.09
N GLU A 196 -4.95 11.44 -19.97
CA GLU A 196 -4.47 12.59 -20.72
C GLU A 196 -5.51 13.19 -21.68
N ARG A 197 -6.53 12.41 -22.03
CA ARG A 197 -7.65 12.83 -22.89
C ARG A 197 -8.85 13.38 -22.11
N ILE A 198 -8.81 13.35 -20.78
CA ILE A 198 -9.78 14.01 -19.93
C ILE A 198 -9.35 15.47 -19.81
N THR A 199 -10.17 16.39 -20.32
CA THR A 199 -9.88 17.83 -20.31
C THR A 199 -10.35 18.51 -19.04
N SER A 200 -11.36 17.95 -18.36
CA SER A 200 -11.77 18.35 -17.01
C SER A 200 -12.48 17.22 -16.29
N SER A 201 -12.37 17.19 -14.96
CA SER A 201 -13.08 16.26 -14.09
C SER A 201 -13.69 16.98 -12.89
N HIS A 202 -14.90 16.58 -12.51
CA HIS A 202 -15.56 17.09 -11.31
C HIS A 202 -16.14 15.92 -10.52
N MET A 203 -15.79 15.84 -9.24
CA MET A 203 -16.36 14.86 -8.32
C MET A 203 -17.77 15.25 -7.92
N LEU A 204 -18.73 14.37 -8.20
CA LEU A 204 -20.14 14.59 -7.87
C LEU A 204 -20.42 14.16 -6.44
N ALA A 205 -21.43 14.75 -5.78
CA ALA A 205 -21.91 14.30 -4.46
C ALA A 205 -22.44 12.86 -4.49
N ALA A 206 -23.03 12.46 -5.61
CA ALA A 206 -23.59 11.13 -5.81
C ALA A 206 -22.50 10.04 -5.72
N ARG A 207 -22.81 9.00 -4.94
CA ARG A 207 -22.04 7.75 -4.91
C ARG A 207 -22.64 6.76 -5.90
N PHE A 208 -21.84 5.80 -6.35
CA PHE A 208 -22.33 4.63 -7.07
C PHE A 208 -22.29 3.41 -6.16
N GLN A 209 -23.24 2.50 -6.37
CA GLN A 209 -23.24 1.19 -5.72
C GLN A 209 -22.59 0.19 -6.68
N ASP A 210 -21.36 -0.20 -6.37
CA ASP A 210 -20.77 -1.39 -6.96
C ASP A 210 -21.30 -2.59 -6.18
N HIS A 211 -21.99 -3.50 -6.87
CA HIS A 211 -22.61 -4.68 -6.29
C HIS A 211 -21.53 -5.63 -5.76
N ASN A 212 -21.06 -5.40 -4.53
CA ASN A 212 -20.00 -6.18 -3.88
C ASN A 212 -18.70 -6.31 -4.70
N GLY A 213 -18.32 -5.27 -5.45
CA GLY A 213 -17.10 -5.30 -6.27
C GLY A 213 -17.25 -6.01 -7.60
N ARG A 214 -18.47 -6.42 -7.99
CA ARG A 214 -18.73 -7.11 -9.26
C ARG A 214 -18.25 -6.31 -10.47
N LEU A 215 -18.44 -4.98 -10.49
CA LEU A 215 -18.00 -4.17 -11.61
C LEU A 215 -16.47 -4.12 -11.69
N LEU A 216 -15.78 -4.01 -10.55
CA LEU A 216 -14.32 -4.08 -10.52
C LEU A 216 -13.81 -5.46 -10.97
N ALA A 217 -14.43 -6.55 -10.50
CA ALA A 217 -14.06 -7.91 -10.90
C ALA A 217 -14.27 -8.15 -12.41
N GLN A 218 -15.41 -7.71 -12.95
CA GLN A 218 -15.68 -7.74 -14.39
C GLN A 218 -14.66 -6.93 -15.17
N TRP A 219 -14.32 -5.73 -14.69
CA TRP A 219 -13.31 -4.89 -15.33
C TRP A 219 -11.94 -5.57 -15.29
N LEU A 220 -11.50 -6.14 -14.15
CA LEU A 220 -10.23 -6.85 -14.01
C LEU A 220 -10.12 -8.05 -14.94
N ALA A 221 -11.21 -8.78 -15.17
CA ALA A 221 -11.27 -9.93 -16.07
C ALA A 221 -11.23 -9.56 -17.56
N GLN A 222 -11.45 -8.29 -17.93
CA GLN A 222 -11.34 -7.87 -19.32
C GLN A 222 -9.88 -7.93 -19.80
N PRO A 223 -9.63 -8.37 -21.05
CA PRO A 223 -8.31 -8.28 -21.66
C PRO A 223 -7.76 -6.87 -21.56
N LYS A 224 -6.60 -6.75 -20.92
CA LYS A 224 -5.89 -5.48 -20.76
C LYS A 224 -5.02 -5.24 -21.99
N GLU A 225 -5.65 -5.11 -23.16
CA GLU A 225 -4.90 -4.78 -24.38
C GLU A 225 -4.15 -3.47 -24.16
N ARG A 226 -2.84 -3.47 -24.44
CA ARG A 226 -2.03 -2.26 -24.42
C ARG A 226 -2.69 -1.29 -25.40
N PRO A 227 -3.22 -0.14 -24.94
CA PRO A 227 -3.81 0.81 -25.86
C PRO A 227 -2.70 1.24 -26.83
N PRO A 228 -2.96 1.27 -28.15
CA PRO A 228 -1.90 1.41 -29.16
C PRO A 228 -1.01 2.60 -28.83
N SER A 229 0.30 2.35 -28.75
CA SER A 229 1.33 3.36 -28.64
C SER A 229 1.31 4.14 -29.95
N ARG A 230 0.79 5.37 -29.93
CA ARG A 230 0.96 6.28 -31.06
C ARG A 230 2.40 6.76 -31.01
N VAL A 231 3.22 6.22 -31.90
CA VAL A 231 4.36 6.94 -32.49
C VAL A 231 3.80 8.09 -33.31
#